data_AF-A0A2P8W0F2-F1
#
_entry.id   AF-A0A2P8W0F2-F1
#
_cell.length_a   1.000
_cell.length_b   1.000
_cell.length_c   1.000
_cell.angle_alpha   90.00
_cell.angle_beta   90.00
_cell.angle_gamma   90.00
#
_symmetry.space_group_name_H-M   'P 1'
#
loop_
_entity.id
_entity.type
_entity.pdbx_description
1 polymer ?
#
loop_
_entity_poly.entity_id
_entity_poly.type
_entity_poly.pdbx_seq_one_letter_code
_entity_poly.pdbx_strand_id
1 'polypeptide(L)'
;MACRLPAAPNLQAYWRLLTEGQDAIREVPADRWDVEAFYDADPQAVGKTYCRWGGFLDGVDQFDPALFGIAPREAPYIDPQQRLFLESVWEALEDAGIVPHTLGGQPVGVFAAASTLDYGQMLLQGPEVVGTYTATGLASTMVANRVSYLLNLQGPSLTVDTACSSSLVAVHLACQSLWTGESSLALAGGVNLMLTPTITVGFSKLTALSPDGRCKAFDAAANGFVRSEGVGTVVLKRLGQALADGDRIYALIRGSATNQDGRTNGLTAPNPAAQEAVVKAAYERAGIPLQQVDYIEAHGTGTLLGDPIEAKALGNVFSPFRSLDQPIRMGSVKSNIGHTEAAAGIASLIKVALCLRHRTLVPSLHFHTPNPYIPFDQIPLRVQQQREPWVEAENMAIAGVSSFGFGGTNAHVALQAAPIFTTNSALERPLHLFCLSARSQPALVAYAQTMATALSQMPQADLGDICHTANAGRTAFEHRLALLAPDLPSLVTALQQ
;
A
#
# COMPACT_ATOMS: atom_id res chain seq x y z
N MET A 1 -4.67 4.92 7.51
CA MET A 1 -3.92 4.04 6.56
C MET A 1 -2.44 4.15 6.85
N ALA A 2 -1.67 3.09 6.60
CA ALA A 2 -0.22 3.08 6.82
C ALA A 2 0.48 2.30 5.71
N CYS A 3 1.75 2.59 5.49
CA CYS A 3 2.63 1.83 4.63
C CYS A 3 4.10 2.01 5.00
N ARG A 4 4.90 1.00 4.68
CA ARG A 4 6.37 1.09 4.60
C ARG A 4 6.78 0.56 3.24
N LEU A 5 7.47 1.40 2.49
CA LEU A 5 7.87 1.19 1.10
C LEU A 5 9.36 1.58 0.95
N PRO A 6 10.05 1.16 -0.11
CA PRO A 6 11.45 1.49 -0.32
C PRO A 6 11.66 3.01 -0.30
N ALA A 7 12.68 3.47 0.44
CA ALA A 7 12.95 4.89 0.71
C ALA A 7 11.79 5.69 1.37
N ALA A 8 10.74 5.01 1.84
CA ALA A 8 9.55 5.60 2.43
C ALA A 8 9.09 4.80 3.67
N PRO A 9 9.69 5.04 4.85
CA PRO A 9 9.41 4.27 6.06
C PRO A 9 8.03 4.55 6.68
N ASN A 10 7.27 5.50 6.15
CA ASN A 10 5.92 5.84 6.60
C ASN A 10 5.14 6.59 5.51
N LEU A 11 3.85 6.85 5.78
CA LEU A 11 2.94 7.49 4.84
C LEU A 11 3.39 8.89 4.38
N GLN A 12 3.98 9.68 5.27
CA GLN A 12 4.44 11.05 4.97
C GLN A 12 5.66 11.02 4.05
N ALA A 13 6.61 10.12 4.33
CA ALA A 13 7.77 9.89 3.47
C ALA A 13 7.35 9.36 2.10
N TYR A 14 6.34 8.49 2.04
CA TYR A 14 5.80 8.01 0.77
C TYR A 14 5.20 9.13 -0.07
N TRP A 15 4.39 10.00 0.53
CA TRP A 15 3.86 11.17 -0.18
C TRP A 15 4.98 12.08 -0.71
N ARG A 16 6.01 12.33 0.11
CA ARG A 16 7.17 13.13 -0.30
C ARG A 16 7.88 12.52 -1.51
N LEU A 17 8.23 11.23 -1.42
CA LEU A 17 8.85 10.44 -2.49
C LEU A 17 8.06 10.57 -3.80
N LEU A 18 6.74 10.42 -3.74
CA LEU A 18 5.85 10.57 -4.90
C LEU A 18 5.86 11.99 -5.47
N THR A 19 5.69 13.01 -4.63
CA THR A 19 5.61 14.40 -5.08
C THR A 19 6.91 14.96 -5.63
N GLU A 20 8.04 14.45 -5.15
CA GLU A 20 9.38 14.83 -5.61
C GLU A 20 9.84 13.98 -6.82
N GLY A 21 9.03 12.99 -7.23
CA GLY A 21 9.36 12.12 -8.35
C GLY A 21 10.61 11.30 -8.10
N GLN A 22 10.84 10.90 -6.86
CA GLN A 22 11.99 10.09 -6.48
C GLN A 22 11.79 8.63 -6.92
N ASP A 23 12.91 8.01 -7.25
CA ASP A 23 13.00 6.59 -7.53
C ASP A 23 13.82 5.91 -6.43
N ALA A 24 13.27 4.81 -5.91
CA ALA A 24 13.73 4.12 -4.73
C ALA A 24 14.44 2.80 -5.04
N ILE A 25 14.72 2.52 -6.31
CA ILE A 25 15.43 1.31 -6.70
C ILE A 25 16.92 1.44 -6.39
N ARG A 26 17.45 0.42 -5.71
CA ARG A 26 18.87 0.28 -5.42
C ARG A 26 19.36 -1.12 -5.76
N GLU A 27 20.68 -1.31 -5.71
CA GLU A 27 21.27 -2.65 -5.80
C GLU A 27 20.86 -3.50 -4.58
N VAL A 28 20.86 -4.83 -4.72
CA VAL A 28 20.60 -5.75 -3.60
C VAL A 28 21.49 -5.40 -2.39
N PRO A 29 20.90 -5.10 -1.22
CA PRO A 29 21.66 -4.84 0.00
C PRO A 29 22.48 -6.04 0.47
N ALA A 30 23.68 -5.79 1.00
CA ALA A 30 24.60 -6.84 1.46
C ALA A 30 24.07 -7.66 2.66
N ASP A 31 23.13 -7.12 3.42
CA ASP A 31 22.42 -7.80 4.51
C ASP A 31 21.27 -8.71 4.03
N ARG A 32 20.98 -8.75 2.72
CA ARG A 32 19.97 -9.66 2.12
C ARG A 32 20.61 -10.94 1.61
N TRP A 33 21.42 -10.84 0.56
CA TRP A 33 22.22 -11.95 0.02
C TRP A 33 23.40 -11.40 -0.80
N ASP A 34 24.42 -12.23 -1.00
CA ASP A 34 25.55 -11.90 -1.87
C ASP A 34 25.10 -11.87 -3.34
N VAL A 35 24.85 -10.69 -3.89
CA VAL A 35 24.40 -10.54 -5.28
C VAL A 35 25.39 -11.07 -6.30
N GLU A 36 26.70 -10.97 -6.04
CA GLU A 36 27.74 -11.43 -6.97
C GLU A 36 27.76 -12.97 -7.05
N ALA A 37 27.38 -13.67 -5.98
CA ALA A 37 27.23 -15.12 -6.00
C ALA A 37 26.10 -15.62 -6.94
N PHE A 38 25.11 -14.78 -7.23
CA PHE A 38 23.95 -15.14 -8.07
C PHE A 38 23.90 -14.40 -9.40
N TYR A 39 24.68 -13.33 -9.58
CA TYR A 39 24.66 -12.54 -10.81
C TYR A 39 25.34 -13.29 -11.97
N ASP A 40 24.67 -13.28 -13.12
CA ASP A 40 25.26 -13.61 -14.42
C ASP A 40 24.49 -12.82 -15.50
N ALA A 41 25.23 -12.16 -16.40
CA ALA A 41 24.62 -11.38 -17.46
C ALA A 41 23.89 -12.24 -18.50
N ASP A 42 24.22 -13.54 -18.61
CA ASP A 42 23.52 -14.48 -19.48
C ASP A 42 22.18 -14.90 -18.86
N PRO A 43 21.03 -14.56 -19.48
CA PRO A 43 19.71 -14.98 -19.00
C PRO A 43 19.55 -16.50 -18.90
N GLN A 44 20.34 -17.28 -19.66
CA GLN A 44 20.29 -18.74 -19.68
C GLN A 44 21.15 -19.40 -18.59
N ALA A 45 22.08 -18.67 -17.94
CA ALA A 45 22.98 -19.24 -16.93
C ALA A 45 22.23 -19.88 -15.75
N VAL A 46 22.39 -21.20 -15.55
CA VAL A 46 21.59 -21.99 -14.60
C VAL A 46 21.74 -21.48 -13.17
N GLY A 47 20.61 -21.26 -12.47
CA GLY A 47 20.61 -20.79 -11.07
C GLY A 47 21.07 -19.35 -10.86
N LYS A 48 21.27 -18.58 -11.94
CA LYS A 48 21.72 -17.18 -11.91
C LYS A 48 20.61 -16.21 -12.29
N THR A 49 20.78 -14.96 -11.87
CA THR A 49 19.94 -13.81 -12.24
C THR A 49 20.78 -12.77 -12.99
N TYR A 50 20.20 -12.17 -14.03
CA TYR A 50 20.80 -11.02 -14.72
C TYR A 50 20.40 -9.68 -14.09
N CYS A 51 19.57 -9.70 -13.03
CA CYS A 51 19.07 -8.50 -12.37
C CYS A 51 19.68 -8.39 -10.97
N ARG A 52 20.32 -7.26 -10.70
CA ARG A 52 20.94 -6.92 -9.41
C ARG A 52 20.20 -5.82 -8.66
N TRP A 53 19.01 -5.45 -9.13
CA TRP A 53 18.27 -4.27 -8.67
C TRP A 53 16.98 -4.67 -7.95
N GLY A 54 16.54 -3.84 -6.99
CA GLY A 54 15.29 -4.01 -6.28
C GLY A 54 14.91 -2.80 -5.44
N GLY A 55 13.63 -2.71 -5.08
CA GLY A 55 13.18 -1.85 -3.99
C GLY A 55 13.23 -2.62 -2.68
N PHE A 56 13.98 -2.14 -1.69
CA PHE A 56 14.16 -2.86 -0.41
C PHE A 56 13.79 -1.98 0.76
N LEU A 57 13.10 -2.55 1.74
CA LEU A 57 12.90 -1.95 3.06
C LEU A 57 14.20 -2.03 3.87
N ASP A 58 14.34 -1.16 4.86
CA ASP A 58 15.43 -1.26 5.83
C ASP A 58 14.93 -1.96 7.10
N GLY A 59 15.79 -2.70 7.79
CA GLY A 59 15.50 -3.28 9.10
C GLY A 59 14.35 -4.30 9.15
N VAL A 60 14.19 -5.15 8.12
CA VAL A 60 13.12 -6.18 8.07
C VAL A 60 13.24 -7.25 9.16
N ASP A 61 14.40 -7.35 9.81
CA ASP A 61 14.68 -8.19 10.96
C ASP A 61 14.23 -7.58 12.29
N GLN A 62 14.01 -6.26 12.34
CA GLN A 62 13.62 -5.51 13.53
C GLN A 62 12.12 -5.65 13.80
N PHE A 63 11.78 -5.83 15.08
CA PHE A 63 10.40 -5.99 15.55
C PHE A 63 10.33 -5.72 17.06
N ASP A 64 9.27 -5.06 17.53
CA ASP A 64 8.98 -4.94 18.97
C ASP A 64 7.98 -6.01 19.42
N PRO A 65 8.44 -7.21 19.86
CA PRO A 65 7.53 -8.26 20.28
C PRO A 65 6.79 -7.91 21.58
N ALA A 66 7.37 -7.05 22.43
CA ALA A 66 6.78 -6.72 23.73
C ALA A 66 5.52 -5.86 23.58
N LEU A 67 5.51 -4.94 22.60
CA LEU A 67 4.31 -4.16 22.24
C LEU A 67 3.10 -5.07 21.97
N PHE A 68 3.35 -6.19 21.29
CA PHE A 68 2.34 -7.15 20.85
C PHE A 68 2.15 -8.35 21.79
N GLY A 69 2.79 -8.35 22.97
CA GLY A 69 2.69 -9.47 23.91
C GLY A 69 3.26 -10.79 23.40
N ILE A 70 4.16 -10.73 22.41
CA ILE A 70 4.84 -11.89 21.83
C ILE A 70 6.07 -12.20 22.68
N ALA A 71 6.25 -13.48 23.00
CA ALA A 71 7.41 -13.89 23.79
C ALA A 71 8.71 -13.70 22.97
N PRO A 72 9.83 -13.25 23.58
CA PRO A 72 11.10 -13.09 22.86
C PRO A 72 11.58 -14.36 22.15
N ARG A 73 11.25 -15.54 22.69
CA ARG A 73 11.57 -16.85 22.09
C ARG A 73 10.72 -17.21 20.87
N GLU A 74 9.55 -16.59 20.70
CA GLU A 74 8.66 -16.81 19.56
C GLU A 74 9.08 -15.94 18.38
N ALA A 75 9.48 -14.68 18.63
CA ALA A 75 9.74 -13.70 17.59
C ALA A 75 10.69 -14.15 16.46
N PRO A 76 11.81 -14.88 16.73
CA PRO A 76 12.69 -15.40 15.68
C PRO A 76 12.06 -16.47 14.78
N TYR A 77 10.93 -17.07 15.16
CA TYR A 77 10.21 -18.03 14.33
C TYR A 77 9.13 -17.38 13.47
N ILE A 78 8.74 -16.14 13.78
CA ILE A 78 7.68 -15.42 13.06
C ILE A 78 8.26 -14.86 11.77
N ASP A 79 7.66 -15.17 10.62
CA ASP A 79 7.99 -14.56 9.34
C ASP A 79 7.94 -13.01 9.45
N PRO A 80 9.01 -12.29 9.07
CA PRO A 80 9.00 -10.82 8.99
C PRO A 80 7.77 -10.20 8.31
N GLN A 81 7.14 -10.91 7.35
CA GLN A 81 5.89 -10.47 6.73
C GLN A 81 4.74 -10.37 7.74
N GLN A 82 4.61 -11.31 8.68
CA GLN A 82 3.60 -11.23 9.75
C GLN A 82 3.90 -10.07 10.71
N ARG A 83 5.18 -9.87 11.04
CA ARG A 83 5.65 -8.79 11.94
C ARG A 83 5.33 -7.41 11.36
N LEU A 84 5.74 -7.18 10.12
CA LEU A 84 5.51 -5.90 9.42
C LEU A 84 4.03 -5.64 9.15
N PHE A 85 3.25 -6.66 8.80
CA PHE A 85 1.81 -6.48 8.60
C PHE A 85 1.11 -6.10 9.91
N LEU A 86 1.50 -6.71 11.02
CA LEU A 86 1.00 -6.38 12.35
C LEU A 86 1.33 -4.93 12.76
N GLU A 87 2.57 -4.49 12.54
CA GLU A 87 2.97 -3.09 12.76
C GLU A 87 2.19 -2.13 11.85
N SER A 88 2.05 -2.45 10.56
CA SER A 88 1.29 -1.64 9.60
C SER A 88 -0.19 -1.53 9.97
N VAL A 89 -0.81 -2.60 10.50
CA VAL A 89 -2.18 -2.53 11.03
C VAL A 89 -2.26 -1.58 12.22
N TRP A 90 -1.32 -1.70 13.16
CA TRP A 90 -1.27 -0.84 14.34
C TRP A 90 -1.17 0.64 13.93
N GLU A 91 -0.21 0.96 13.06
CA GLU A 91 -0.02 2.31 12.51
C GLU A 91 -1.26 2.81 11.74
N ALA A 92 -1.94 1.93 10.98
CA ALA A 92 -3.12 2.31 10.22
C ALA A 92 -4.31 2.66 11.13
N LEU A 93 -4.47 1.96 12.25
CA LEU A 93 -5.46 2.25 13.29
C LEU A 93 -5.14 3.56 14.01
N GLU A 94 -3.87 3.80 14.35
CA GLU A 94 -3.43 5.08 14.93
C GLU A 94 -3.66 6.25 13.97
N ASP A 95 -3.38 6.09 12.66
CA ASP A 95 -3.69 7.11 11.65
C ASP A 95 -5.20 7.33 11.46
N ALA A 96 -6.02 6.31 11.71
CA ALA A 96 -7.48 6.41 11.73
C ALA A 96 -8.02 7.06 13.02
N GLY A 97 -7.18 7.27 14.04
CA GLY A 97 -7.60 7.76 15.36
C GLY A 97 -8.37 6.70 16.17
N ILE A 98 -8.23 5.42 15.81
CA ILE A 98 -8.91 4.31 16.46
C ILE A 98 -7.95 3.65 17.42
N VAL A 99 -8.35 3.57 18.69
CA VAL A 99 -7.57 2.89 19.72
C VAL A 99 -7.74 1.36 19.58
N PRO A 100 -6.69 0.57 19.28
CA PRO A 100 -6.84 -0.83 18.89
C PRO A 100 -7.63 -1.71 19.86
N HIS A 101 -7.47 -1.53 21.17
CA HIS A 101 -8.16 -2.37 22.17
C HIS A 101 -9.67 -2.13 22.24
N THR A 102 -10.19 -1.01 21.72
CA THR A 102 -11.63 -0.74 21.71
C THR A 102 -12.37 -1.59 20.68
N LEU A 103 -11.64 -2.19 19.74
CA LEU A 103 -12.17 -3.11 18.73
C LEU A 103 -12.38 -4.54 19.24
N GLY A 104 -11.88 -4.86 20.45
CA GLY A 104 -11.95 -6.21 21.00
C GLY A 104 -13.40 -6.72 21.12
N GLY A 105 -13.63 -7.93 20.63
CA GLY A 105 -14.94 -8.59 20.59
C GLY A 105 -15.84 -8.17 19.44
N GLN A 106 -15.44 -7.17 18.63
CA GLN A 106 -16.26 -6.68 17.53
C GLN A 106 -16.07 -7.52 16.26
N PRO A 107 -17.07 -7.56 15.35
CA PRO A 107 -16.95 -8.21 14.05
C PRO A 107 -16.11 -7.33 13.12
N VAL A 108 -14.81 -7.25 13.39
CA VAL A 108 -13.82 -6.57 12.55
C VAL A 108 -13.13 -7.59 11.69
N GLY A 109 -13.20 -7.42 10.36
CA GLY A 109 -12.56 -8.32 9.42
C GLY A 109 -11.10 -7.95 9.16
N VAL A 110 -10.27 -8.96 8.87
CA VAL A 110 -8.86 -8.82 8.47
C VAL A 110 -8.63 -9.55 7.15
N PHE A 111 -8.29 -8.79 6.12
CA PHE A 111 -8.07 -9.27 4.76
C PHE A 111 -6.64 -8.93 4.37
N ALA A 112 -5.73 -9.89 4.55
CA ALA A 112 -4.31 -9.72 4.27
C ALA A 112 -3.94 -10.34 2.92
N ALA A 113 -2.86 -9.85 2.33
CA ALA A 113 -2.26 -10.42 1.13
C ALA A 113 -0.78 -10.72 1.36
N ALA A 114 -0.36 -11.93 1.02
CA ALA A 114 1.04 -12.36 1.04
C ALA A 114 1.20 -13.55 0.08
N SER A 115 2.30 -13.61 -0.67
CA SER A 115 2.53 -14.65 -1.69
C SER A 115 3.86 -15.38 -1.55
N THR A 116 4.84 -14.83 -0.82
CA THR A 116 6.19 -15.42 -0.71
C THR A 116 6.36 -16.22 0.59
N LEU A 117 7.25 -17.20 0.56
CA LEU A 117 7.54 -18.13 1.67
C LEU A 117 9.05 -18.20 1.97
N ASP A 118 9.80 -17.17 1.58
CA ASP A 118 11.26 -17.11 1.66
C ASP A 118 11.79 -17.41 3.07
N TYR A 119 11.14 -16.88 4.10
CA TYR A 119 11.58 -17.09 5.48
C TYR A 119 11.48 -18.56 5.90
N GLY A 120 10.46 -19.28 5.42
CA GLY A 120 10.34 -20.72 5.62
C GLY A 120 11.48 -21.48 4.97
N GLN A 121 11.92 -21.07 3.77
CA GLN A 121 13.09 -21.66 3.10
C GLN A 121 14.38 -21.41 3.87
N MET A 122 14.54 -20.21 4.44
CA MET A 122 15.71 -19.89 5.27
C MET A 122 15.72 -20.67 6.59
N LEU A 123 14.56 -20.79 7.25
CA LEU A 123 14.46 -21.38 8.58
C LEU A 123 14.46 -22.92 8.55
N LEU A 124 13.79 -23.54 7.57
CA LEU A 124 13.61 -24.99 7.47
C LEU A 124 14.76 -25.68 6.73
N GLN A 125 15.95 -25.67 7.33
CA GLN A 125 17.14 -26.36 6.80
C GLN A 125 17.28 -27.82 7.27
N GLY A 126 16.28 -28.35 8.01
CA GLY A 126 16.22 -29.72 8.49
C GLY A 126 15.09 -29.90 9.52
N PRO A 127 14.62 -31.14 9.79
CA PRO A 127 13.51 -31.37 10.74
C PRO A 127 13.85 -30.95 12.19
N GLU A 128 15.13 -30.91 12.56
CA GLU A 128 15.62 -30.54 13.89
C GLU A 128 15.38 -29.07 14.26
N VAL A 129 15.17 -28.18 13.28
CA VAL A 129 14.86 -26.76 13.52
C VAL A 129 13.37 -26.53 13.82
N VAL A 130 12.53 -27.56 13.63
CA VAL A 130 11.08 -27.48 13.86
C VAL A 130 10.82 -27.45 15.36
N GLY A 131 10.35 -26.30 15.83
CA GLY A 131 10.00 -26.07 17.23
C GLY A 131 8.52 -25.73 17.40
N THR A 132 8.13 -25.42 18.63
CA THR A 132 6.75 -25.10 19.03
C THR A 132 6.13 -23.96 18.22
N TYR A 133 6.94 -22.98 17.78
CA TYR A 133 6.47 -21.78 17.08
C TYR A 133 6.58 -21.87 15.56
N THR A 134 7.16 -22.92 15.00
CA THR A 134 7.43 -23.01 13.55
C THR A 134 6.13 -22.98 12.74
N ALA A 135 5.10 -23.72 13.15
CA ALA A 135 3.84 -23.80 12.42
C ALA A 135 3.11 -22.45 12.38
N THR A 136 3.01 -21.75 13.52
CA THR A 136 2.35 -20.44 13.62
C THR A 136 3.22 -19.31 13.09
N GLY A 137 4.54 -19.48 13.12
CA GLY A 137 5.50 -18.50 12.64
C GLY A 137 5.63 -18.44 11.12
N LEU A 138 5.38 -19.55 10.41
CA LEU A 138 5.58 -19.63 8.95
C LEU A 138 4.29 -19.72 8.13
N ALA A 139 3.15 -20.06 8.74
CA ALA A 139 1.90 -20.20 7.99
C ALA A 139 1.42 -18.84 7.46
N SER A 140 1.17 -18.74 6.15
CA SER A 140 0.67 -17.51 5.50
C SER A 140 -0.68 -17.04 6.09
N THR A 141 -1.53 -17.95 6.56
CA THR A 141 -2.79 -17.64 7.25
C THR A 141 -2.58 -16.77 8.50
N MET A 142 -1.40 -16.85 9.12
CA MET A 142 -1.10 -16.11 10.34
C MET A 142 -0.80 -14.63 10.10
N VAL A 143 -0.60 -14.20 8.85
CA VAL A 143 -0.53 -12.76 8.51
C VAL A 143 -1.83 -12.05 8.92
N ALA A 144 -2.99 -12.63 8.60
CA ALA A 144 -4.29 -12.11 9.06
C ALA A 144 -4.64 -12.57 10.49
N ASN A 145 -4.52 -13.87 10.77
CA ASN A 145 -5.04 -14.44 12.01
C ASN A 145 -4.33 -13.92 13.26
N ARG A 146 -3.03 -13.60 13.18
CA ARG A 146 -2.28 -13.04 14.31
C ARG A 146 -2.79 -11.65 14.69
N VAL A 147 -3.19 -10.83 13.71
CA VAL A 147 -3.84 -9.54 13.95
C VAL A 147 -5.18 -9.74 14.66
N SER A 148 -6.02 -10.63 14.14
CA SER A 148 -7.32 -10.94 14.76
C SER A 148 -7.17 -11.45 16.19
N TYR A 149 -6.19 -12.33 16.43
CA TYR A 149 -5.90 -12.86 17.76
C TYR A 149 -5.46 -11.76 18.74
N LEU A 150 -4.48 -10.96 18.36
CA LEU A 150 -3.89 -9.95 19.25
C LEU A 150 -4.84 -8.80 19.58
N LEU A 151 -5.70 -8.43 18.63
CA LEU A 151 -6.70 -7.37 18.81
C LEU A 151 -8.07 -7.91 19.22
N ASN A 152 -8.21 -9.22 19.45
CA ASN A 152 -9.46 -9.90 19.79
C ASN A 152 -10.61 -9.60 18.80
N LEU A 153 -10.33 -9.66 17.50
CA LEU A 153 -11.30 -9.36 16.44
C LEU A 153 -12.08 -10.63 16.05
N GLN A 154 -13.40 -10.50 15.88
CA GLN A 154 -14.32 -11.63 15.63
C GLN A 154 -14.96 -11.62 14.23
N GLY A 155 -14.46 -10.80 13.30
CA GLY A 155 -14.89 -10.82 11.91
C GLY A 155 -14.12 -11.83 11.05
N PRO A 156 -14.40 -11.91 9.74
CA PRO A 156 -13.63 -12.76 8.82
C PRO A 156 -12.14 -12.45 8.86
N SER A 157 -11.29 -13.48 8.95
CA SER A 157 -9.83 -13.33 8.97
C SER A 157 -9.21 -14.27 7.96
N LEU A 158 -8.59 -13.71 6.91
CA LEU A 158 -8.06 -14.50 5.81
C LEU A 158 -6.87 -13.83 5.13
N THR A 159 -5.94 -14.67 4.69
CA THR A 159 -4.83 -14.30 3.80
C THR A 159 -5.17 -14.75 2.38
N VAL A 160 -5.05 -13.84 1.41
CA VAL A 160 -5.30 -14.09 -0.02
C VAL A 160 -3.99 -14.12 -0.77
N ASP A 161 -3.87 -15.07 -1.70
CA ASP A 161 -2.83 -15.09 -2.73
C ASP A 161 -3.45 -15.21 -4.12
N THR A 162 -3.43 -14.10 -4.85
CA THR A 162 -3.70 -14.00 -6.29
C THR A 162 -2.53 -13.33 -7.00
N ALA A 163 -1.32 -13.54 -6.49
CA ALA A 163 -0.08 -12.90 -6.94
C ALA A 163 -0.15 -11.35 -6.89
N CYS A 164 0.15 -10.67 -8.00
CA CYS A 164 0.26 -9.21 -8.05
C CYS A 164 -1.05 -8.47 -7.73
N SER A 165 -2.21 -9.13 -7.88
CA SER A 165 -3.51 -8.55 -7.55
C SER A 165 -3.95 -8.77 -6.11
N SER A 166 -3.21 -9.56 -5.31
CA SER A 166 -3.62 -10.05 -3.99
C SER A 166 -4.17 -8.95 -3.07
N SER A 167 -3.45 -7.84 -2.91
CA SER A 167 -3.91 -6.78 -2.01
C SER A 167 -5.14 -6.01 -2.51
N LEU A 168 -5.37 -5.87 -3.82
CA LEU A 168 -6.64 -5.31 -4.31
C LEU A 168 -7.79 -6.31 -4.18
N VAL A 169 -7.52 -7.61 -4.33
CA VAL A 169 -8.52 -8.66 -4.04
C VAL A 169 -8.87 -8.65 -2.54
N ALA A 170 -7.88 -8.50 -1.66
CA ALA A 170 -8.13 -8.34 -0.22
C ALA A 170 -9.01 -7.11 0.09
N VAL A 171 -8.74 -5.98 -0.56
CA VAL A 171 -9.59 -4.77 -0.47
C VAL A 171 -10.99 -5.03 -1.02
N HIS A 172 -11.13 -5.73 -2.15
CA HIS A 172 -12.43 -6.10 -2.70
C HIS A 172 -13.23 -6.95 -1.70
N LEU A 173 -12.63 -7.99 -1.11
CA LEU A 173 -13.28 -8.85 -0.11
C LEU A 173 -13.65 -8.06 1.16
N ALA A 174 -12.80 -7.14 1.60
CA ALA A 174 -13.10 -6.26 2.72
C ALA A 174 -14.32 -5.36 2.44
N CYS A 175 -14.40 -4.76 1.24
CA CYS A 175 -15.57 -4.00 0.81
C CYS A 175 -16.83 -4.87 0.76
N GLN A 176 -16.75 -6.09 0.21
CA GLN A 176 -17.87 -7.02 0.20
C GLN A 176 -18.36 -7.33 1.62
N SER A 177 -17.45 -7.67 2.55
CA SER A 177 -17.78 -7.97 3.94
C SER A 177 -18.43 -6.78 4.68
N LEU A 178 -17.99 -5.55 4.38
CA LEU A 178 -18.63 -4.34 4.89
C LEU A 178 -20.02 -4.11 4.29
N TRP A 179 -20.20 -4.34 2.99
CA TRP A 179 -21.48 -4.14 2.30
C TRP A 179 -22.52 -5.20 2.67
N THR A 180 -22.11 -6.44 2.91
CA THR A 180 -23.01 -7.53 3.37
C THR A 180 -23.26 -7.49 4.88
N GLY A 181 -22.49 -6.71 5.64
CA GLY A 181 -22.64 -6.57 7.09
C GLY A 181 -21.94 -7.65 7.91
N GLU A 182 -21.15 -8.53 7.27
CA GLU A 182 -20.28 -9.48 7.97
C GLU A 182 -19.20 -8.79 8.81
N SER A 183 -18.74 -7.61 8.36
CA SER A 183 -17.82 -6.74 9.09
C SER A 183 -18.45 -5.39 9.42
N SER A 184 -18.15 -4.89 10.61
CA SER A 184 -18.46 -3.51 11.06
C SER A 184 -17.35 -2.53 10.65
N LEU A 185 -16.11 -3.00 10.64
CA LEU A 185 -14.89 -2.35 10.20
C LEU A 185 -14.02 -3.42 9.53
N ALA A 186 -13.26 -3.09 8.51
CA ALA A 186 -12.35 -4.03 7.87
C ALA A 186 -10.93 -3.46 7.75
N LEU A 187 -9.96 -4.29 8.08
CA LEU A 187 -8.54 -4.06 7.87
C LEU A 187 -8.15 -4.78 6.58
N ALA A 188 -7.65 -4.04 5.59
CA ALA A 188 -7.27 -4.62 4.30
C ALA A 188 -5.88 -4.16 3.89
N GLY A 189 -5.06 -5.07 3.37
CA GLY A 189 -3.70 -4.71 2.99
C GLY A 189 -2.91 -5.85 2.36
N GLY A 190 -1.61 -5.64 2.23
CA GLY A 190 -0.69 -6.67 1.76
C GLY A 190 0.74 -6.40 2.17
N VAL A 191 1.53 -7.46 2.18
CA VAL A 191 2.95 -7.45 2.51
C VAL A 191 3.73 -8.29 1.50
N ASN A 192 4.92 -7.85 1.16
CA ASN A 192 5.86 -8.58 0.33
C ASN A 192 7.29 -8.30 0.77
N LEU A 193 8.10 -9.35 0.92
CA LEU A 193 9.53 -9.25 1.22
C LEU A 193 10.35 -10.14 0.30
N MET A 194 11.60 -9.72 0.06
CA MET A 194 12.60 -10.46 -0.70
C MET A 194 13.70 -10.87 0.26
N LEU A 195 13.63 -12.10 0.79
CA LEU A 195 14.61 -12.58 1.77
C LEU A 195 15.63 -13.55 1.16
N THR A 196 15.29 -14.13 0.01
CA THR A 196 16.19 -15.03 -0.73
C THR A 196 16.26 -14.66 -2.22
N PRO A 197 17.33 -15.03 -2.92
CA PRO A 197 17.45 -14.78 -4.36
C PRO A 197 16.54 -15.68 -5.22
N THR A 198 15.94 -16.73 -4.64
CA THR A 198 15.24 -17.81 -5.37
C THR A 198 14.19 -17.29 -6.35
N ILE A 199 13.30 -16.40 -5.88
CA ILE A 199 12.22 -15.86 -6.72
C ILE A 199 12.78 -14.91 -7.78
N THR A 200 13.82 -14.14 -7.47
CA THR A 200 14.50 -13.26 -8.43
C THR A 200 15.16 -14.07 -9.55
N VAL A 201 15.84 -15.17 -9.21
CA VAL A 201 16.38 -16.12 -10.20
C VAL A 201 15.24 -16.69 -11.05
N GLY A 202 14.13 -17.10 -10.44
CA GLY A 202 12.94 -17.59 -11.15
C GLY A 202 12.40 -16.59 -12.19
N PHE A 203 12.21 -15.32 -11.80
CA PHE A 203 11.75 -14.29 -12.73
C PHE A 203 12.76 -13.94 -13.82
N SER A 204 14.07 -14.05 -13.55
CA SER A 204 15.09 -13.98 -14.61
C SER A 204 14.94 -15.10 -15.64
N LYS A 205 14.57 -16.32 -15.23
CA LYS A 205 14.32 -17.42 -16.18
C LYS A 205 13.07 -17.23 -17.01
N LEU A 206 12.11 -16.47 -16.51
CA LEU A 206 10.96 -16.02 -17.29
C LEU A 206 11.26 -14.79 -18.16
N THR A 207 12.50 -14.27 -18.15
CA THR A 207 12.90 -13.02 -18.82
C THR A 207 11.98 -11.85 -18.46
N ALA A 208 11.42 -11.86 -17.25
CA ALA A 208 10.40 -10.93 -16.81
C ALA A 208 11.00 -9.67 -16.15
N LEU A 209 12.26 -9.74 -15.73
CA LEU A 209 12.94 -8.64 -15.05
C LEU A 209 13.56 -7.66 -16.04
N SER A 210 13.52 -6.37 -15.72
CA SER A 210 14.26 -5.33 -16.40
C SER A 210 15.76 -5.45 -16.04
N PRO A 211 16.67 -5.56 -17.02
CA PRO A 211 18.13 -5.61 -16.77
C PRO A 211 18.67 -4.34 -16.09
N ASP A 212 18.08 -3.18 -16.39
CA ASP A 212 18.39 -1.88 -15.80
C ASP A 212 17.61 -1.61 -14.49
N GLY A 213 16.79 -2.56 -14.05
CA GLY A 213 16.12 -2.50 -12.77
C GLY A 213 14.99 -1.48 -12.69
N ARG A 214 14.34 -1.10 -13.79
CA ARG A 214 13.30 -0.06 -13.79
C ARG A 214 12.00 -0.53 -14.41
N CYS A 215 10.89 -0.24 -13.73
CA CYS A 215 9.55 -0.33 -14.31
C CYS A 215 9.28 0.91 -15.18
N LYS A 216 9.60 0.82 -16.48
CA LYS A 216 9.44 1.90 -17.46
C LYS A 216 8.04 1.88 -18.10
N ALA A 217 7.03 2.02 -17.26
CA ALA A 217 5.63 1.83 -17.65
C ALA A 217 5.24 2.71 -18.86
N PHE A 218 4.76 2.07 -19.91
CA PHE A 218 4.27 2.65 -21.17
C PHE A 218 5.33 3.34 -22.05
N ASP A 219 6.61 3.28 -21.68
CA ASP A 219 7.72 3.81 -22.47
C ASP A 219 8.16 2.83 -23.57
N ALA A 220 8.76 3.33 -24.64
CA ALA A 220 9.35 2.52 -25.71
C ALA A 220 10.48 1.61 -25.22
N ALA A 221 11.18 2.00 -24.14
CA ALA A 221 12.24 1.22 -23.53
C ALA A 221 11.75 0.21 -22.47
N ALA A 222 10.44 0.04 -22.28
CA ALA A 222 9.84 -0.99 -21.42
C ALA A 222 10.44 -2.37 -21.73
N ASN A 223 11.08 -3.01 -20.76
CA ASN A 223 11.86 -4.25 -20.95
C ASN A 223 11.75 -5.23 -19.78
N GLY A 224 10.70 -5.11 -18.97
CA GLY A 224 10.49 -5.92 -17.77
C GLY A 224 10.21 -5.07 -16.54
N PHE A 225 9.96 -5.73 -15.41
CA PHE A 225 9.76 -5.06 -14.12
C PHE A 225 10.96 -5.25 -13.20
N VAL A 226 11.01 -4.48 -12.11
CA VAL A 226 11.95 -4.72 -11.01
C VAL A 226 11.17 -5.12 -9.76
N ARG A 227 11.64 -6.13 -9.04
CA ARG A 227 10.98 -6.60 -7.81
C ARG A 227 11.14 -5.59 -6.69
N SER A 228 10.21 -5.61 -5.73
CA SER A 228 10.23 -4.69 -4.61
C SER A 228 9.57 -5.27 -3.35
N GLU A 229 10.03 -4.80 -2.21
CA GLU A 229 9.48 -5.06 -0.88
C GLU A 229 8.46 -3.98 -0.50
N GLY A 230 7.49 -4.32 0.34
CA GLY A 230 6.57 -3.32 0.85
C GLY A 230 5.47 -3.90 1.72
N VAL A 231 4.92 -3.06 2.58
CA VAL A 231 3.71 -3.36 3.36
C VAL A 231 2.78 -2.15 3.35
N GLY A 232 1.49 -2.41 3.31
CA GLY A 232 0.49 -1.36 3.48
C GLY A 232 -0.84 -1.89 4.01
N THR A 233 -1.54 -1.04 4.74
CA THR A 233 -2.85 -1.34 5.34
C THR A 233 -3.78 -0.12 5.27
N VAL A 234 -5.03 -0.36 4.89
CA VAL A 234 -6.13 0.61 4.99
C VAL A 234 -7.16 0.14 6.01
N VAL A 235 -7.79 1.11 6.68
CA VAL A 235 -8.92 0.91 7.58
C VAL A 235 -10.18 1.32 6.81
N LEU A 236 -11.13 0.42 6.67
CA LEU A 236 -12.34 0.61 5.87
C LEU A 236 -13.58 0.54 6.76
N LYS A 237 -14.48 1.50 6.55
CA LYS A 237 -15.80 1.58 7.18
C LYS A 237 -16.84 1.97 6.14
N ARG A 238 -18.10 1.59 6.37
CA ARG A 238 -19.21 2.14 5.59
C ARG A 238 -19.26 3.66 5.80
N LEU A 239 -19.46 4.44 4.74
CA LEU A 239 -19.45 5.91 4.79
C LEU A 239 -20.37 6.46 5.89
N GLY A 240 -21.60 5.94 6.00
CA GLY A 240 -22.54 6.38 7.05
C GLY A 240 -21.99 6.18 8.47
N GLN A 241 -21.27 5.09 8.73
CA GLN A 241 -20.62 4.83 10.01
C GLN A 241 -19.43 5.78 10.23
N ALA A 242 -18.61 5.99 9.19
CA ALA A 242 -17.47 6.91 9.27
C ALA A 242 -17.92 8.35 9.59
N LEU A 243 -19.03 8.79 8.98
CA LEU A 243 -19.65 10.08 9.27
C LEU A 243 -20.20 10.16 10.69
N ALA A 244 -20.89 9.11 11.15
CA ALA A 244 -21.45 9.05 12.49
C ALA A 244 -20.36 9.10 13.58
N ASP A 245 -19.22 8.46 13.32
CA ASP A 245 -18.11 8.40 14.26
C ASP A 245 -17.16 9.61 14.14
N GLY A 246 -17.39 10.50 13.18
CA GLY A 246 -16.56 11.69 12.94
C GLY A 246 -15.17 11.36 12.38
N ASP A 247 -15.03 10.23 11.68
CA ASP A 247 -13.74 9.78 11.16
C ASP A 247 -13.22 10.71 10.06
N ARG A 248 -11.89 10.85 10.01
CA ARG A 248 -11.20 11.45 8.89
C ARG A 248 -11.21 10.50 7.68
N ILE A 249 -11.80 10.94 6.57
CA ILE A 249 -11.91 10.15 5.34
C ILE A 249 -10.86 10.59 4.32
N TYR A 250 -10.00 9.65 3.88
CA TYR A 250 -9.03 9.90 2.81
C TYR A 250 -9.68 9.91 1.42
N ALA A 251 -10.49 8.88 1.14
CA ALA A 251 -11.18 8.67 -0.12
C ALA A 251 -12.35 7.71 0.10
N LEU A 252 -13.27 7.67 -0.87
CA LEU A 252 -14.37 6.71 -0.92
C LEU A 252 -14.03 5.60 -1.92
N ILE A 253 -14.18 4.33 -1.51
CA ILE A 253 -14.23 3.22 -2.47
C ILE A 253 -15.69 3.07 -2.91
N ARG A 254 -15.98 3.45 -4.15
CA ARG A 254 -17.34 3.48 -4.69
C ARG A 254 -17.74 2.15 -5.33
N GLY A 255 -16.76 1.43 -5.89
CA GLY A 255 -16.98 0.11 -6.48
C GLY A 255 -15.68 -0.66 -6.62
N SER A 256 -15.78 -1.98 -6.71
CA SER A 256 -14.65 -2.86 -7.00
C SER A 256 -15.10 -4.10 -7.76
N ALA A 257 -14.19 -4.67 -8.54
CA ALA A 257 -14.42 -5.91 -9.26
C ALA A 257 -13.16 -6.76 -9.34
N THR A 258 -13.38 -8.07 -9.41
CA THR A 258 -12.36 -9.07 -9.69
C THR A 258 -12.86 -10.00 -10.78
N ASN A 259 -11.96 -10.50 -11.63
CA ASN A 259 -12.27 -11.55 -12.60
C ASN A 259 -11.01 -12.38 -12.92
N GLN A 260 -11.11 -13.24 -13.95
CA GLN A 260 -10.02 -14.09 -14.40
C GLN A 260 -9.86 -14.00 -15.92
N ASP A 261 -8.61 -14.04 -16.37
CA ASP A 261 -8.22 -14.04 -17.78
C ASP A 261 -8.72 -15.27 -18.53
N GLY A 262 -8.94 -16.39 -17.82
CA GLY A 262 -9.36 -17.64 -18.40
C GLY A 262 -8.26 -18.28 -19.25
N ARG A 263 -8.61 -18.80 -20.43
CA ARG A 263 -7.64 -19.43 -21.33
C ARG A 263 -7.00 -18.38 -22.25
N THR A 264 -5.69 -18.17 -22.10
CA THR A 264 -4.88 -17.25 -22.92
C THR A 264 -3.76 -18.00 -23.66
N ASN A 265 -2.87 -17.27 -24.35
CA ASN A 265 -1.75 -17.83 -25.14
C ASN A 265 -0.59 -18.39 -24.30
N GLY A 266 -0.78 -18.50 -22.99
CA GLY A 266 0.17 -19.04 -22.02
C GLY A 266 -0.33 -18.67 -20.64
N LEU A 267 -0.02 -19.48 -19.62
CA LEU A 267 -0.56 -19.27 -18.26
C LEU A 267 -0.34 -17.85 -17.72
N THR A 268 0.76 -17.21 -18.14
CA THR A 268 1.15 -15.87 -17.69
C THR A 268 0.84 -14.75 -18.70
N ALA A 269 0.18 -15.06 -19.81
CA ALA A 269 -0.16 -14.08 -20.82
C ALA A 269 -1.47 -13.35 -20.44
N PRO A 270 -1.49 -12.01 -20.37
CA PRO A 270 -2.67 -11.25 -19.95
C PRO A 270 -3.78 -11.27 -21.02
N ASN A 271 -5.03 -11.07 -20.59
CA ASN A 271 -6.20 -10.99 -21.48
C ASN A 271 -6.79 -9.56 -21.55
N PRO A 272 -6.68 -8.83 -22.68
CA PRO A 272 -7.24 -7.47 -22.81
C PRO A 272 -8.75 -7.41 -22.57
N ALA A 273 -9.51 -8.41 -23.04
CA ALA A 273 -10.97 -8.42 -22.86
C ALA A 273 -11.37 -8.62 -21.39
N ALA A 274 -10.60 -9.40 -20.63
CA ALA A 274 -10.81 -9.57 -19.20
C ALA A 274 -10.47 -8.28 -18.43
N GLN A 275 -9.39 -7.59 -18.81
CA GLN A 275 -9.04 -6.28 -18.24
C GLN A 275 -10.11 -5.23 -18.52
N GLU A 276 -10.64 -5.15 -19.75
CA GLU A 276 -11.77 -4.27 -20.05
C GLU A 276 -13.00 -4.59 -19.20
N ALA A 277 -13.33 -5.88 -19.07
CA ALA A 277 -14.51 -6.32 -18.33
C ALA A 277 -14.40 -6.00 -16.83
N VAL A 278 -13.23 -6.18 -16.20
CA VAL A 278 -13.07 -5.88 -14.76
C VAL A 278 -13.15 -4.37 -14.50
N VAL A 279 -12.59 -3.55 -15.38
CA VAL A 279 -12.66 -2.08 -15.28
C VAL A 279 -14.12 -1.63 -15.41
N LYS A 280 -14.84 -2.07 -16.46
CA LYS A 280 -16.26 -1.76 -16.68
C LYS A 280 -17.12 -2.18 -15.49
N ALA A 281 -16.94 -3.41 -14.99
CA ALA A 281 -17.70 -3.93 -13.86
C ALA A 281 -17.50 -3.14 -12.56
N ALA A 282 -16.27 -2.66 -12.29
CA ALA A 282 -16.00 -1.85 -11.10
C ALA A 282 -16.73 -0.50 -11.14
N TYR A 283 -16.73 0.18 -12.29
CA TYR A 283 -17.43 1.46 -12.45
C TYR A 283 -18.95 1.31 -12.54
N GLU A 284 -19.45 0.24 -13.16
CA GLU A 284 -20.88 -0.11 -13.15
C GLU A 284 -21.39 -0.30 -11.72
N ARG A 285 -20.68 -1.10 -10.90
CA ARG A 285 -21.00 -1.28 -9.48
C ARG A 285 -20.88 0.01 -8.66
N ALA A 286 -19.99 0.91 -9.07
CA ALA A 286 -19.84 2.21 -8.43
C ALA A 286 -20.99 3.19 -8.76
N GLY A 287 -21.76 2.91 -9.81
CA GLY A 287 -22.71 3.87 -10.40
C GLY A 287 -21.99 5.11 -10.96
N ILE A 288 -20.74 4.96 -11.42
CA ILE A 288 -19.92 6.06 -11.91
C ILE A 288 -19.87 5.99 -13.45
N PRO A 289 -20.32 7.04 -14.16
CA PRO A 289 -20.13 7.14 -15.60
C PRO A 289 -18.64 7.20 -15.97
N LEU A 290 -18.24 6.44 -17.00
CA LEU A 290 -16.83 6.37 -17.45
C LEU A 290 -16.27 7.73 -17.92
N GLN A 291 -17.14 8.63 -18.38
CA GLN A 291 -16.79 10.01 -18.76
C GLN A 291 -16.39 10.91 -17.57
N GLN A 292 -16.66 10.49 -16.33
CA GLN A 292 -16.28 11.23 -15.12
C GLN A 292 -14.93 10.76 -14.53
N VAL A 293 -14.30 9.73 -15.08
CA VAL A 293 -13.07 9.16 -14.51
C VAL A 293 -11.85 9.97 -14.94
N ASP A 294 -11.15 10.59 -14.00
CA ASP A 294 -10.05 11.54 -14.30
C ASP A 294 -8.68 10.86 -14.40
N TYR A 295 -8.46 9.82 -13.60
CA TYR A 295 -7.16 9.20 -13.44
C TYR A 295 -7.22 7.67 -13.33
N ILE A 296 -6.27 6.98 -13.93
CA ILE A 296 -6.03 5.55 -13.69
C ILE A 296 -4.61 5.34 -13.16
N GLU A 297 -4.53 4.82 -11.94
CA GLU A 297 -3.33 4.14 -11.45
C GLU A 297 -3.32 2.73 -12.05
N ALA A 298 -2.50 2.57 -13.08
CA ALA A 298 -2.41 1.36 -13.86
C ALA A 298 -1.60 0.27 -13.14
N HIS A 299 -1.79 -0.97 -13.55
CA HIS A 299 -0.91 -2.06 -13.18
C HIS A 299 0.52 -1.77 -13.66
N GLY A 300 0.71 -1.32 -14.90
CA GLY A 300 1.90 -0.59 -15.39
C GLY A 300 3.24 -1.21 -14.99
N THR A 301 3.51 -2.44 -15.41
CA THR A 301 4.71 -3.18 -15.00
C THR A 301 5.96 -2.78 -15.78
N GLY A 302 5.85 -2.09 -16.91
CA GLY A 302 7.01 -1.81 -17.76
C GLY A 302 7.38 -2.98 -18.65
N THR A 303 6.43 -3.88 -18.93
CA THR A 303 6.69 -5.09 -19.74
C THR A 303 6.33 -4.87 -21.21
N LEU A 304 7.14 -5.42 -22.10
CA LEU A 304 6.95 -5.30 -23.56
C LEU A 304 5.55 -5.73 -24.03
N LEU A 305 5.00 -6.78 -23.42
CA LEU A 305 3.68 -7.31 -23.76
C LEU A 305 2.55 -6.70 -22.93
N GLY A 306 2.76 -6.49 -21.63
CA GLY A 306 1.71 -6.07 -20.71
C GLY A 306 1.26 -4.64 -20.91
N ASP A 307 2.21 -3.70 -21.09
CA ASP A 307 1.88 -2.28 -21.19
C ASP A 307 1.01 -1.98 -22.42
N PRO A 308 1.28 -2.53 -23.64
CA PRO A 308 0.36 -2.36 -24.77
C PRO A 308 -1.01 -2.97 -24.58
N ILE A 309 -1.10 -4.11 -23.87
CA ILE A 309 -2.38 -4.77 -23.60
C ILE A 309 -3.22 -3.94 -22.64
N GLU A 310 -2.62 -3.46 -21.55
CA GLU A 310 -3.30 -2.63 -20.57
C GLU A 310 -3.74 -1.29 -21.17
N ALA A 311 -2.87 -0.59 -21.89
CA ALA A 311 -3.21 0.68 -22.52
C ALA A 311 -4.33 0.52 -23.56
N LYS A 312 -4.33 -0.55 -24.36
CA LYS A 312 -5.43 -0.84 -25.31
C LYS A 312 -6.73 -1.16 -24.60
N ALA A 313 -6.70 -1.96 -23.54
CA ALA A 313 -7.88 -2.26 -22.74
C ALA A 313 -8.50 -0.97 -22.16
N LEU A 314 -7.68 -0.11 -21.53
CA LEU A 314 -8.14 1.18 -21.03
C LEU A 314 -8.66 2.08 -22.15
N GLY A 315 -7.96 2.15 -23.28
CA GLY A 315 -8.41 2.87 -24.47
C GLY A 315 -9.80 2.41 -24.93
N ASN A 316 -10.03 1.11 -25.05
CA ASN A 316 -11.31 0.54 -25.44
C ASN A 316 -12.44 0.85 -24.43
N VAL A 317 -12.12 0.97 -23.13
CA VAL A 317 -13.09 1.37 -22.11
C VAL A 317 -13.46 2.86 -22.23
N PHE A 318 -12.48 3.75 -22.42
CA PHE A 318 -12.68 5.19 -22.27
C PHE A 318 -12.86 5.97 -23.58
N SER A 319 -12.33 5.49 -24.70
CA SER A 319 -12.45 6.12 -26.03
C SER A 319 -13.89 6.45 -26.45
N PRO A 320 -14.92 5.60 -26.16
CA PRO A 320 -16.30 5.94 -26.54
C PRO A 320 -16.86 7.19 -25.86
N PHE A 321 -16.22 7.68 -24.80
CA PHE A 321 -16.73 8.75 -23.93
C PHE A 321 -15.81 9.98 -23.86
N ARG A 322 -14.69 9.98 -24.59
CA ARG A 322 -13.65 11.02 -24.51
C ARG A 322 -13.03 11.30 -25.88
N SER A 323 -12.67 12.56 -26.13
CA SER A 323 -11.85 12.95 -27.27
C SER A 323 -10.37 12.93 -26.93
N LEU A 324 -9.50 12.93 -27.95
CA LEU A 324 -8.04 13.01 -27.78
C LEU A 324 -7.59 14.32 -27.10
N ASP A 325 -8.39 15.38 -27.21
CA ASP A 325 -8.13 16.67 -26.56
C ASP A 325 -8.46 16.66 -25.05
N GLN A 326 -9.18 15.64 -24.58
CA GLN A 326 -9.54 15.46 -23.17
C GLN A 326 -9.14 14.07 -22.67
N PRO A 327 -7.83 13.75 -22.68
CA PRO A 327 -7.36 12.44 -22.32
C PRO A 327 -7.53 12.17 -20.83
N ILE A 328 -7.82 10.92 -20.48
CA ILE A 328 -7.70 10.44 -19.10
C ILE A 328 -6.21 10.36 -18.74
N ARG A 329 -5.87 10.85 -17.55
CA ARG A 329 -4.49 10.78 -17.04
C ARG A 329 -4.23 9.37 -16.51
N MET A 330 -3.01 8.87 -16.69
CA MET A 330 -2.62 7.57 -16.15
C MET A 330 -1.19 7.57 -15.63
N GLY A 331 -0.86 6.65 -14.74
CA GLY A 331 0.52 6.42 -14.28
C GLY A 331 0.64 5.11 -13.53
N SER A 332 1.84 4.83 -13.03
CA SER A 332 2.05 3.69 -12.12
C SER A 332 3.09 4.02 -11.07
N VAL A 333 2.79 3.73 -9.81
CA VAL A 333 3.72 3.85 -8.69
C VAL A 333 4.95 2.95 -8.85
N LYS A 334 4.85 1.89 -9.66
CA LYS A 334 5.96 0.96 -9.88
C LYS A 334 7.17 1.66 -10.50
N SER A 335 6.96 2.76 -11.22
CA SER A 335 8.04 3.59 -11.74
C SER A 335 8.87 4.26 -10.64
N ASN A 336 8.32 4.46 -9.43
CA ASN A 336 9.02 5.03 -8.28
C ASN A 336 9.63 3.95 -7.37
N ILE A 337 8.85 2.91 -7.05
CA ILE A 337 9.20 1.96 -5.97
C ILE A 337 9.41 0.53 -6.45
N GLY A 338 9.30 0.27 -7.75
CA GLY A 338 9.29 -1.09 -8.30
C GLY A 338 7.99 -1.83 -8.05
N HIS A 339 7.96 -3.11 -8.42
CA HIS A 339 6.79 -3.95 -8.26
C HIS A 339 6.79 -4.64 -6.88
N THR A 340 5.98 -4.15 -5.95
CA THR A 340 5.83 -4.72 -4.59
C THR A 340 4.95 -5.98 -4.53
N GLU A 341 4.81 -6.69 -5.64
CA GLU A 341 4.13 -8.00 -5.76
C GLU A 341 2.77 -8.06 -5.02
N ALA A 342 2.64 -8.87 -3.96
CA ALA A 342 1.40 -9.01 -3.19
C ALA A 342 0.92 -7.66 -2.59
N ALA A 343 1.84 -6.74 -2.29
CA ALA A 343 1.57 -5.39 -1.79
C ALA A 343 1.43 -4.32 -2.90
N ALA A 344 1.50 -4.68 -4.18
CA ALA A 344 1.43 -3.71 -5.29
C ALA A 344 0.11 -2.97 -5.35
N GLY A 345 -0.99 -3.70 -5.18
CA GLY A 345 -2.33 -3.16 -5.15
C GLY A 345 -2.54 -2.12 -4.05
N ILE A 346 -2.12 -2.43 -2.83
CA ILE A 346 -2.29 -1.53 -1.69
C ILE A 346 -1.39 -0.28 -1.79
N ALA A 347 -0.17 -0.41 -2.31
CA ALA A 347 0.69 0.75 -2.56
C ALA A 347 0.03 1.72 -3.56
N SER A 348 -0.47 1.20 -4.68
CA SER A 348 -1.23 1.96 -5.67
C SER A 348 -2.51 2.59 -5.10
N LEU A 349 -3.26 1.87 -4.26
CA LEU A 349 -4.46 2.39 -3.60
C LEU A 349 -4.15 3.56 -2.66
N ILE A 350 -3.09 3.42 -1.86
CA ILE A 350 -2.63 4.45 -0.92
C ILE A 350 -2.15 5.69 -1.69
N LYS A 351 -1.39 5.51 -2.79
CA LYS A 351 -1.00 6.62 -3.69
C LYS A 351 -2.24 7.39 -4.16
N VAL A 352 -3.24 6.71 -4.71
CA VAL A 352 -4.44 7.39 -5.24
C VAL A 352 -5.23 8.07 -4.13
N ALA A 353 -5.38 7.44 -2.96
CA ALA A 353 -6.04 8.06 -1.82
C ALA A 353 -5.31 9.34 -1.33
N LEU A 354 -3.95 9.34 -1.35
CA LEU A 354 -3.17 10.55 -1.07
C LEU A 354 -3.35 11.62 -2.15
N CYS A 355 -3.29 11.24 -3.43
CA CYS A 355 -3.50 12.18 -4.54
C CYS A 355 -4.88 12.85 -4.48
N LEU A 356 -5.94 12.08 -4.17
CA LEU A 356 -7.30 12.59 -3.96
C LEU A 356 -7.37 13.55 -2.77
N ARG A 357 -6.79 13.15 -1.63
CA ARG A 357 -6.77 13.98 -0.42
C ARG A 357 -6.02 15.30 -0.61
N HIS A 358 -4.89 15.26 -1.30
CA HIS A 358 -4.06 16.43 -1.59
C HIS A 358 -4.45 17.16 -2.87
N ARG A 359 -5.49 16.69 -3.58
CA ARG A 359 -5.94 17.23 -4.89
C ARG A 359 -4.76 17.47 -5.83
N THR A 360 -3.86 16.51 -5.92
CA THR A 360 -2.59 16.62 -6.65
C THR A 360 -2.29 15.30 -7.36
N LEU A 361 -2.01 15.36 -8.66
CA LEU A 361 -1.45 14.25 -9.42
C LEU A 361 0.08 14.29 -9.33
N VAL A 362 0.70 13.11 -9.22
CA VAL A 362 2.15 12.93 -9.06
C VAL A 362 2.77 12.28 -10.29
N PRO A 363 4.05 12.54 -10.60
CA PRO A 363 4.69 12.02 -11.81
C PRO A 363 4.82 10.50 -11.79
N SER A 364 4.59 9.87 -12.95
CA SER A 364 5.02 8.53 -13.31
C SER A 364 6.38 8.65 -14.00
N LEU A 365 7.39 7.96 -13.48
CA LEU A 365 8.77 8.12 -13.92
C LEU A 365 9.07 7.31 -15.19
N HIS A 366 10.22 7.62 -15.80
CA HIS A 366 10.82 6.90 -16.92
C HIS A 366 10.01 6.85 -18.23
N PHE A 367 8.98 7.67 -18.37
CA PHE A 367 8.26 7.88 -19.62
C PHE A 367 8.91 9.05 -20.38
N HIS A 368 9.74 8.73 -21.36
CA HIS A 368 10.47 9.66 -22.22
C HIS A 368 10.02 9.57 -23.69
N THR A 369 9.85 8.35 -24.20
CA THR A 369 9.41 8.08 -25.57
C THR A 369 8.18 7.19 -25.51
N PRO A 370 7.02 7.61 -26.04
CA PRO A 370 5.82 6.77 -26.05
C PRO A 370 6.07 5.42 -26.71
N ASN A 371 5.60 4.33 -26.08
CA ASN A 371 5.77 2.99 -26.65
C ASN A 371 5.07 2.88 -28.01
N PRO A 372 5.78 2.50 -29.10
CA PRO A 372 5.23 2.48 -30.46
C PRO A 372 4.13 1.44 -30.67
N TYR A 373 3.98 0.47 -29.74
CA TYR A 373 2.91 -0.53 -29.78
C TYR A 373 1.61 -0.06 -29.10
N ILE A 374 1.63 1.13 -28.51
CA ILE A 374 0.48 1.82 -27.92
C ILE A 374 0.06 2.94 -28.86
N PRO A 375 -1.19 2.94 -29.38
CA PRO A 375 -1.67 3.95 -30.31
C PRO A 375 -2.11 5.22 -29.57
N PHE A 376 -1.19 5.90 -28.87
CA PHE A 376 -1.46 7.12 -28.09
C PHE A 376 -2.05 8.27 -28.92
N ASP A 377 -1.87 8.24 -30.24
CA ASP A 377 -2.47 9.15 -31.21
C ASP A 377 -3.94 8.84 -31.51
N GLN A 378 -4.46 7.68 -31.10
CA GLN A 378 -5.81 7.20 -31.41
C GLN A 378 -6.64 6.89 -30.16
N ILE A 379 -6.02 6.77 -28.98
CA ILE A 379 -6.71 6.55 -27.70
C ILE A 379 -6.51 7.76 -26.78
N PRO A 380 -7.54 8.20 -26.03
CA PRO A 380 -7.47 9.39 -25.20
C PRO A 380 -6.80 9.09 -23.85
N LEU A 381 -5.58 8.53 -23.88
CA LEU A 381 -4.77 8.25 -22.69
C LEU A 381 -3.54 9.17 -22.67
N ARG A 382 -3.19 9.70 -21.49
CA ARG A 382 -1.96 10.48 -21.32
C ARG A 382 -1.24 10.09 -20.03
N VAL A 383 0.03 9.71 -20.14
CA VAL A 383 0.88 9.43 -18.98
C VAL A 383 1.17 10.73 -18.20
N GLN A 384 0.93 10.69 -16.89
CA GLN A 384 1.20 11.80 -15.98
C GLN A 384 2.71 11.91 -15.73
N GLN A 385 3.37 12.93 -16.28
CA GLN A 385 4.83 13.08 -16.19
C GLN A 385 5.28 14.13 -15.17
N GLN A 386 4.37 14.97 -14.71
CA GLN A 386 4.69 16.10 -13.83
C GLN A 386 3.75 16.10 -12.61
N ARG A 387 4.20 16.74 -11.53
CA ARG A 387 3.31 17.06 -10.42
C ARG A 387 2.39 18.21 -10.84
N GLU A 388 1.08 17.97 -10.82
CA GLU A 388 0.08 18.95 -11.25
C GLU A 388 -1.09 18.97 -10.25
N PRO A 389 -1.74 20.13 -10.02
CA PRO A 389 -3.01 20.17 -9.32
C PRO A 389 -4.03 19.25 -10.01
N TRP A 390 -4.78 18.49 -9.22
CA TRP A 390 -5.88 17.67 -9.74
C TRP A 390 -7.10 18.57 -9.91
N VAL A 391 -7.19 19.19 -11.09
CA VAL A 391 -8.36 20.00 -11.47
C VAL A 391 -9.45 19.07 -11.99
N GLU A 392 -10.63 19.15 -11.39
CA GLU A 392 -11.75 18.25 -11.64
C GLU A 392 -13.00 19.04 -12.04
N ALA A 393 -13.93 18.38 -12.72
CA ALA A 393 -15.28 18.91 -12.91
C ALA A 393 -16.09 18.71 -11.63
N GLU A 394 -16.88 19.72 -11.24
CA GLU A 394 -17.89 19.60 -10.16
C GLU A 394 -17.36 19.17 -8.78
N ASN A 395 -16.07 19.38 -8.51
CA ASN A 395 -15.42 19.07 -7.24
C ASN A 395 -15.37 17.56 -6.87
N MET A 396 -15.50 16.66 -7.85
CA MET A 396 -15.53 15.21 -7.67
C MET A 396 -14.40 14.50 -8.42
N ALA A 397 -13.16 14.53 -7.90
CA ALA A 397 -12.11 13.69 -8.48
C ALA A 397 -12.44 12.21 -8.36
N ILE A 398 -12.36 11.51 -9.48
CA ILE A 398 -12.60 10.07 -9.60
C ILE A 398 -11.38 9.39 -10.21
N ALA A 399 -11.00 8.26 -9.63
CA ALA A 399 -9.88 7.48 -10.14
C ALA A 399 -10.10 5.97 -10.04
N GLY A 400 -9.38 5.24 -10.88
CA GLY A 400 -9.31 3.79 -10.83
C GLY A 400 -7.93 3.30 -10.41
N VAL A 401 -7.89 2.14 -9.75
CA VAL A 401 -6.65 1.41 -9.46
C VAL A 401 -6.77 0.01 -10.03
N SER A 402 -5.86 -0.35 -10.94
CA SER A 402 -5.77 -1.68 -11.55
C SER A 402 -4.63 -2.50 -10.95
N SER A 403 -4.87 -3.79 -10.73
CA SER A 403 -3.78 -4.75 -10.52
C SER A 403 -4.12 -6.12 -11.13
N PHE A 404 -3.18 -6.65 -11.92
CA PHE A 404 -3.37 -7.87 -12.70
C PHE A 404 -2.33 -8.91 -12.25
N GLY A 405 -2.80 -10.02 -11.69
CA GLY A 405 -1.94 -11.10 -11.24
C GLY A 405 -1.39 -11.88 -12.43
N PHE A 406 -0.11 -12.28 -12.39
CA PHE A 406 0.49 -13.07 -13.47
C PHE A 406 -0.21 -14.44 -13.67
N GLY A 407 -1.00 -14.92 -12.70
CA GLY A 407 -1.86 -16.09 -12.83
C GLY A 407 -3.26 -15.80 -13.42
N GLY A 408 -3.49 -14.60 -13.94
CA GLY A 408 -4.71 -14.19 -14.64
C GLY A 408 -5.81 -13.57 -13.77
N THR A 409 -5.67 -13.53 -12.44
CA THR A 409 -6.66 -12.87 -11.58
C THR A 409 -6.51 -11.36 -11.64
N ASN A 410 -7.52 -10.67 -12.14
CA ASN A 410 -7.53 -9.21 -12.25
C ASN A 410 -8.37 -8.58 -11.14
N ALA A 411 -7.98 -7.39 -10.71
CA ALA A 411 -8.74 -6.55 -9.79
C ALA A 411 -8.74 -5.09 -10.25
N HIS A 412 -9.88 -4.42 -10.10
CA HIS A 412 -10.02 -2.98 -10.30
C HIS A 412 -10.85 -2.36 -9.18
N VAL A 413 -10.42 -1.20 -8.68
CA VAL A 413 -11.12 -0.44 -7.62
C VAL A 413 -11.37 0.99 -8.10
N ALA A 414 -12.62 1.44 -8.01
CA ALA A 414 -13.03 2.81 -8.31
C ALA A 414 -13.06 3.64 -7.02
N LEU A 415 -12.28 4.72 -6.99
CA LEU A 415 -12.18 5.68 -5.91
C LEU A 415 -12.80 7.02 -6.28
N GLN A 416 -13.27 7.72 -5.27
CA GLN A 416 -13.73 9.11 -5.35
C GLN A 416 -13.15 9.91 -4.19
N ALA A 417 -12.91 11.21 -4.41
CA ALA A 417 -12.56 12.13 -3.34
C ALA A 417 -13.58 12.10 -2.19
N ALA A 418 -13.08 12.27 -0.97
CA ALA A 418 -13.92 12.39 0.22
C ALA A 418 -14.77 13.68 0.15
N PRO A 419 -15.98 13.69 0.75
CA PRO A 419 -16.76 14.92 0.90
C PRO A 419 -15.95 15.98 1.66
N ILE A 420 -16.09 17.25 1.25
CA ILE A 420 -15.49 18.36 1.99
C ILE A 420 -16.35 18.63 3.22
N PHE A 421 -15.77 18.42 4.40
CA PHE A 421 -16.41 18.78 5.66
C PHE A 421 -15.99 20.19 6.05
N THR A 422 -16.96 21.06 6.29
CA THR A 422 -16.72 22.34 6.97
C THR A 422 -16.54 22.06 8.45
N THR A 423 -15.34 22.31 8.98
CA THR A 423 -15.10 22.28 10.42
C THR A 423 -15.81 23.47 11.07
N ASN A 424 -16.62 23.23 12.09
CA ASN A 424 -17.12 24.32 12.93
C ASN A 424 -15.95 24.88 13.76
N SER A 425 -15.89 26.20 13.92
CA SER A 425 -14.87 26.81 14.78
C SER A 425 -15.03 26.28 16.20
N ALA A 426 -14.02 25.57 16.71
CA ALA A 426 -14.00 25.09 18.08
C ALA A 426 -13.97 26.27 19.06
N LEU A 427 -14.47 26.06 20.28
CA LEU A 427 -14.27 27.00 21.38
C LEU A 427 -12.78 27.02 21.73
N GLU A 428 -12.12 28.15 21.50
CA GLU A 428 -10.73 28.35 21.88
C GLU A 428 -10.59 28.26 23.41
N ARG A 429 -9.67 27.40 23.87
CA ARG A 429 -9.38 27.21 25.29
C ARG A 429 -8.02 27.85 25.60
N PRO A 430 -7.85 28.48 26.77
CA PRO A 430 -6.60 29.15 27.11
C PRO A 430 -5.44 28.16 27.39
N LEU A 431 -5.75 26.90 27.67
CA LEU A 431 -4.79 25.86 28.01
C LEU A 431 -5.23 24.51 27.46
N HIS A 432 -4.25 23.75 26.96
CA HIS A 432 -4.43 22.41 26.41
C HIS A 432 -3.58 21.40 27.17
N LEU A 433 -4.16 20.21 27.42
CA LEU A 433 -3.46 19.09 28.04
C LEU A 433 -3.06 18.09 26.95
N PHE A 434 -1.77 17.91 26.73
CA PHE A 434 -1.21 16.94 25.80
C PHE A 434 -0.66 15.73 26.56
N CYS A 435 -1.14 14.52 26.23
CA CYS A 435 -0.69 13.30 26.87
C CYS A 435 0.02 12.37 25.88
N LEU A 436 1.14 11.80 26.30
CA LEU A 436 1.81 10.69 25.63
C LEU A 436 1.89 9.49 26.57
N SER A 437 1.96 8.30 25.99
CA SER A 437 2.29 7.11 26.76
C SER A 437 3.05 6.08 25.92
N ALA A 438 3.85 5.25 26.58
CA ALA A 438 4.57 4.15 25.95
C ALA A 438 4.76 2.97 26.92
N ARG A 439 5.15 1.81 26.39
CA ARG A 439 5.41 0.57 27.15
C ARG A 439 6.69 0.61 27.99
N SER A 440 7.59 1.55 27.71
CA SER A 440 8.85 1.72 28.45
C SER A 440 9.25 3.19 28.54
N GLN A 441 10.05 3.53 29.54
CA GLN A 441 10.58 4.89 29.70
C GLN A 441 11.43 5.34 28.50
N PRO A 442 12.35 4.53 27.93
CA PRO A 442 13.08 4.91 26.73
C PRO A 442 12.17 5.18 25.53
N ALA A 443 11.13 4.34 25.33
CA ALA A 443 10.16 4.55 24.25
C ALA A 443 9.36 5.85 24.43
N LEU A 444 9.00 6.21 25.67
CA LEU A 444 8.31 7.47 25.96
C LEU A 444 9.17 8.68 25.60
N VAL A 445 10.46 8.65 25.95
CA VAL A 445 11.41 9.73 25.63
C VAL A 445 11.61 9.85 24.11
N ALA A 446 11.84 8.73 23.42
CA ALA A 446 11.95 8.72 21.96
C ALA A 446 10.67 9.22 21.29
N TYR A 447 9.49 8.86 21.82
CA TYR A 447 8.21 9.32 21.29
C TYR A 447 8.02 10.83 21.51
N ALA A 448 8.35 11.36 22.69
CA ALA A 448 8.31 12.80 22.95
C ALA A 448 9.20 13.60 21.99
N GLN A 449 10.43 13.13 21.74
CA GLN A 449 11.36 13.75 20.79
C GLN A 449 10.84 13.68 19.34
N THR A 450 10.26 12.55 18.97
CA THR A 450 9.63 12.36 17.65
C THR A 450 8.46 13.34 17.48
N MET A 451 7.62 13.48 18.50
CA MET A 451 6.50 14.43 18.50
C MET A 451 6.97 15.87 18.45
N ALA A 452 7.99 16.26 19.22
CA ALA A 452 8.57 17.59 19.15
C ALA A 452 9.03 17.93 17.72
N THR A 453 9.74 17.00 17.09
CA THR A 453 10.21 17.15 15.71
C THR A 453 9.04 17.28 14.72
N ALA A 454 8.05 16.40 14.81
CA ALA A 454 6.90 16.41 13.90
C ALA A 454 6.07 17.70 14.04
N LEU A 455 5.79 18.13 15.28
CA LEU A 455 4.99 19.32 15.57
C LEU A 455 5.71 20.62 15.16
N SER A 456 7.04 20.66 15.26
CA SER A 456 7.83 21.82 14.78
C SER A 456 7.69 22.08 13.27
N GLN A 457 7.34 21.04 12.50
CA GLN A 457 7.12 21.11 11.05
C GLN A 457 5.67 21.49 10.70
N MET A 458 4.80 21.70 11.68
CA MET A 458 3.37 22.01 11.50
C MET A 458 2.95 23.26 12.27
N PRO A 459 3.57 24.44 12.03
CA PRO A 459 3.33 25.64 12.85
C PRO A 459 1.90 26.20 12.76
N GLN A 460 1.11 25.73 11.80
CA GLN A 460 -0.28 26.15 11.57
C GLN A 460 -1.31 25.12 12.07
N ALA A 461 -0.86 24.02 12.69
CA ALA A 461 -1.77 23.00 13.21
C ALA A 461 -2.47 23.49 14.49
N ASP A 462 -3.75 23.16 14.62
CA ASP A 462 -4.54 23.48 15.80
C ASP A 462 -4.11 22.63 17.00
N LEU A 463 -3.76 23.29 18.11
CA LEU A 463 -3.31 22.61 19.33
C LEU A 463 -4.44 21.78 19.98
N GLY A 464 -5.68 22.23 19.87
CA GLY A 464 -6.86 21.49 20.33
C GLY A 464 -6.99 20.15 19.62
N ASP A 465 -6.89 20.14 18.30
CA ASP A 465 -6.95 18.92 17.48
C ASP A 465 -5.77 17.98 17.76
N ILE A 466 -4.56 18.52 17.94
CA ILE A 466 -3.37 17.74 18.32
C ILE A 466 -3.61 17.04 19.66
N CYS A 467 -4.04 17.78 20.69
CA CYS A 467 -4.33 17.22 22.01
C CYS A 467 -5.49 16.23 21.97
N HIS A 468 -6.56 16.54 21.24
CA HIS A 468 -7.69 15.62 21.07
C HIS A 468 -7.24 14.29 20.47
N THR A 469 -6.47 14.34 19.36
CA THR A 469 -5.97 13.15 18.68
C THR A 469 -5.05 12.32 19.59
N ALA A 470 -4.12 12.97 20.28
CA ALA A 470 -3.20 12.29 21.20
C ALA A 470 -3.92 11.64 22.38
N ASN A 471 -4.94 12.30 22.93
CA ASN A 471 -5.60 11.86 24.16
C ASN A 471 -6.73 10.85 23.91
N ALA A 472 -7.46 10.98 22.80
CA ALA A 472 -8.64 10.16 22.49
C ALA A 472 -8.34 9.06 21.46
N GLY A 473 -7.36 9.28 20.58
CA GLY A 473 -7.07 8.39 19.44
C GLY A 473 -5.83 7.51 19.62
N ARG A 474 -5.26 7.41 20.83
CA ARG A 474 -4.09 6.58 21.12
C ARG A 474 -4.29 5.67 22.32
N THR A 475 -3.62 4.52 22.30
CA THR A 475 -3.60 3.60 23.44
C THR A 475 -2.89 4.25 24.62
N ALA A 476 -3.51 4.17 25.81
CA ALA A 476 -2.90 4.62 27.05
C ALA A 476 -2.07 3.49 27.69
N PHE A 477 -0.74 3.63 27.64
CA PHE A 477 0.24 2.71 28.23
C PHE A 477 0.67 3.14 29.65
N GLU A 478 1.59 2.38 30.24
CA GLU A 478 1.99 2.46 31.65
C GLU A 478 2.93 3.66 31.94
N HIS A 479 3.88 3.96 31.05
CA HIS A 479 4.74 5.14 31.17
C HIS A 479 4.04 6.32 30.51
N ARG A 480 3.78 7.39 31.26
CA ARG A 480 2.94 8.51 30.81
C ARG A 480 3.65 9.85 30.98
N LEU A 481 3.44 10.75 30.02
CA LEU A 481 3.85 12.15 30.05
C LEU A 481 2.59 13.00 29.84
N ALA A 482 2.41 14.04 30.66
CA ALA A 482 1.32 15.00 30.50
C ALA A 482 1.90 16.42 30.56
N LEU A 483 1.64 17.20 29.50
CA LEU A 483 2.15 18.56 29.34
C LEU A 483 0.99 19.52 29.20
N LEU A 484 1.03 20.61 29.96
CA LEU A 484 0.07 21.70 29.85
C LEU A 484 0.72 22.83 29.04
N ALA A 485 0.08 23.24 27.95
CA ALA A 485 0.61 24.27 27.06
C ALA A 485 -0.49 25.24 26.62
N PRO A 486 -0.22 26.56 26.56
CA PRO A 486 -1.13 27.55 26.00
C PRO A 486 -1.08 27.60 24.47
N ASP A 487 0.03 27.18 23.87
CA ASP A 487 0.27 27.24 22.43
C ASP A 487 1.22 26.13 21.95
N LEU A 488 1.27 25.93 20.64
CA LEU A 488 2.07 24.88 20.00
C LEU A 488 3.59 25.07 20.23
N PRO A 489 4.18 26.28 20.13
CA PRO A 489 5.60 26.49 20.45
C PRO A 489 5.97 26.09 21.89
N SER A 490 5.11 26.40 22.86
CA SER A 490 5.31 26.02 24.26
C SER A 490 5.26 24.51 24.44
N LEU A 491 4.33 23.82 23.76
CA LEU A 491 4.27 22.36 23.77
C LEU A 491 5.53 21.73 23.18
N VAL A 492 6.01 22.23 22.03
CA VAL A 492 7.24 21.72 21.39
C VAL A 492 8.44 21.88 22.31
N THR A 493 8.58 23.04 22.95
CA THR A 493 9.66 23.30 23.91
C THR A 493 9.58 22.34 25.10
N ALA A 494 8.39 22.12 25.65
CA ALA A 494 8.19 21.21 26.77
C ALA A 494 8.44 19.74 26.42
N LEU A 495 8.22 19.33 25.17
CA LEU A 495 8.54 17.98 24.68
C LEU A 495 10.05 17.74 24.48
N GLN A 496 10.83 18.80 24.32
CA GLN A 496 12.29 18.73 24.15
C GLN A 496 13.06 18.64 25.48
N GLN A 497 12.43 19.10 26.58
CA GLN A 497 12.95 19.04 27.95
C GLN A 497 12.67 17.68 28.56
#